data_AF-A0A7Y2DHL0-F1
#
_entry.id   AF-A0A7Y2DHL0-F1
#
_cell.length_a   1.000
_cell.length_b   1.000
_cell.length_c   1.000
_cell.angle_alpha   90.00
_cell.angle_beta   90.00
_cell.angle_gamma   90.00
#
_symmetry.space_group_name_H-M   'P 1'
#
loop_
_entity.id
_entity.type
_entity.pdbx_description
1 polymer ?
#
loop_
_entity_poly.entity_id
_entity_poly.type
_entity_poly.pdbx_seq_one_letter_code
_entity_poly.pdbx_strand_id
1 'polypeptide(L)'
;MIVDKEKNTKLNTIEEAIEDIRKGKVIIVVDDENRENEGDFLAAAELATPETVNFMATHGKGLICAPLTEGRCRELGLNMMVHNNTDPLETAFTVSVDFRGDGVTTGISASDRSKTVCALTNPNTKPHDLA
;
A
#
# COMPACT_ATOMS: atom_id res chain seq x y z
N MET A 1 24.22 35.37 3.67
CA MET A 1 23.12 34.68 2.97
C MET A 1 23.77 33.80 1.91
N ILE A 2 23.96 32.52 2.22
CA ILE A 2 24.35 31.52 1.23
C ILE A 2 23.18 30.56 1.22
N VAL A 3 22.33 30.69 0.19
CA VAL A 3 21.30 29.70 -0.09
C VAL A 3 22.05 28.57 -0.80
N ASP A 4 22.45 27.58 -0.01
CA ASP A 4 23.23 26.45 -0.52
C ASP A 4 22.35 25.52 -1.37
N LYS A 5 22.68 25.49 -2.67
CA LYS A 5 22.52 24.41 -3.65
C LYS A 5 21.12 23.81 -3.84
N GLU A 6 20.55 24.10 -5.01
CA GLU A 6 19.64 23.18 -5.70
C GLU A 6 20.26 21.77 -5.74
N LYS A 7 19.77 20.88 -4.88
CA LYS A 7 19.94 19.44 -5.08
C LYS A 7 19.15 19.10 -6.34
N ASN A 8 19.86 18.83 -7.43
CA ASN A 8 19.27 18.32 -8.65
C ASN A 8 18.80 16.87 -8.38
N THR A 9 17.61 16.73 -7.80
CA THR A 9 16.98 15.44 -7.52
C THR A 9 16.53 14.84 -8.84
N LYS A 10 17.35 13.95 -9.41
CA LYS A 10 17.00 13.22 -10.63
C LYS A 10 16.10 12.04 -10.25
N LEU A 11 14.84 12.09 -10.68
CA LEU A 11 13.91 10.96 -10.58
C LEU A 11 14.24 9.91 -11.66
N ASN A 12 13.91 8.66 -11.36
CA ASN A 12 13.93 7.58 -12.34
C ASN A 12 12.86 7.78 -13.42
N THR A 13 13.06 7.14 -14.57
CA THR A 13 12.01 7.06 -15.59
C THR A 13 10.86 6.17 -15.10
N ILE A 14 9.67 6.35 -15.66
CA ILE A 14 8.50 5.54 -15.31
C ILE A 14 8.73 4.07 -15.71
N GLU A 15 9.42 3.84 -16.83
CA GLU A 15 9.76 2.50 -17.31
C GLU A 15 10.68 1.75 -16.33
N GLU A 16 11.67 2.43 -15.76
CA GLU A 16 12.54 1.87 -14.71
C GLU A 16 11.73 1.53 -13.45
N ALA A 17 10.83 2.44 -13.02
CA ALA A 17 9.99 2.22 -11.85
C ALA A 17 9.05 1.02 -12.03
N ILE A 18 8.40 0.91 -13.19
CA ILE A 18 7.53 -0.23 -13.52
C ILE A 18 8.32 -1.54 -13.52
N GLU A 19 9.54 -1.54 -14.07
CA GLU A 19 10.39 -2.72 -14.11
C GLU A 19 10.87 -3.14 -12.72
N ASP A 20 11.15 -2.18 -11.84
CA ASP A 20 11.53 -2.48 -10.46
C ASP A 20 10.34 -3.02 -9.64
N ILE A 21 9.14 -2.47 -9.82
CA ILE A 21 7.91 -3.02 -9.23
C ILE A 21 7.67 -4.45 -9.72
N ARG A 22 7.84 -4.71 -11.02
CA ARG A 22 7.69 -6.05 -11.63
C ARG A 22 8.66 -7.07 -11.03
N LYS A 23 9.84 -6.62 -10.61
CA LYS A 23 10.85 -7.44 -9.91
C LYS A 23 10.58 -7.62 -8.41
N GLY A 24 9.48 -7.08 -7.90
CA GLY A 24 9.11 -7.13 -6.48
C GLY A 24 9.90 -6.16 -5.60
N LYS A 25 10.56 -5.16 -6.17
CA LYS A 25 11.26 -4.14 -5.39
C LYS A 25 10.27 -3.12 -4.81
N VAL A 26 10.68 -2.53 -3.68
CA VAL A 26 10.03 -1.34 -3.12
C VAL A 26 10.63 -0.11 -3.80
N ILE A 27 9.78 0.76 -4.32
CA ILE A 27 10.16 2.08 -4.85
C ILE A 27 9.60 3.18 -3.95
N ILE A 28 10.02 4.43 -4.19
CA ILE A 28 9.41 5.62 -3.58
C ILE A 28 8.70 6.41 -4.66
N VAL A 29 7.43 6.75 -4.43
CA VAL A 29 6.67 7.68 -5.27
C VAL A 29 6.44 8.95 -4.46
N VAL A 30 6.81 10.10 -5.01
CA VAL A 30 6.59 11.40 -4.38
C VAL A 30 5.43 12.11 -5.07
N ASP A 31 4.58 12.77 -4.30
CA ASP A 31 3.48 13.57 -4.85
C ASP A 31 3.88 15.04 -5.04
N ASP A 32 2.91 15.87 -5.44
CA ASP A 32 3.15 17.31 -5.69
C ASP A 32 3.44 18.04 -4.38
N GLU A 33 4.37 19.00 -4.42
CA GLU A 33 4.75 19.82 -3.26
C GLU A 33 3.59 20.61 -2.64
N ASN A 34 2.50 20.82 -3.40
CA ASN A 34 1.30 21.53 -2.94
C ASN A 34 0.15 20.60 -2.52
N ARG A 35 0.38 19.28 -2.48
CA ARG A 35 -0.59 18.29 -1.99
C ARG A 35 -0.16 17.77 -0.62
N GLU A 36 0.42 16.58 -0.53
CA GLU A 36 0.94 16.03 0.74
C GLU A 36 2.42 16.41 0.92
N ASN A 37 3.15 16.59 -0.19
CA ASN A 37 4.60 16.79 -0.19
C ASN A 37 5.32 15.64 0.53
N GLU A 38 4.85 14.42 0.27
CA GLU A 38 5.30 13.18 0.91
C GLU A 38 5.88 12.20 -0.12
N GLY A 39 6.59 11.18 0.38
CA GLY A 39 7.12 10.09 -0.41
C GLY A 39 6.67 8.75 0.15
N ASP A 40 5.91 8.00 -0.65
CA ASP A 40 5.34 6.71 -0.26
C ASP A 40 6.18 5.55 -0.77
N PHE A 41 6.37 4.55 0.11
CA PHE A 41 6.86 3.25 -0.34
C PHE A 41 5.79 2.51 -1.12
N LEU A 42 6.11 2.12 -2.34
CA LEU A 42 5.20 1.39 -3.21
C LEU A 42 5.83 0.05 -3.65
N ALA A 43 5.04 -1.01 -3.61
CA ALA A 43 5.41 -2.35 -4.07
C ALA A 43 4.20 -3.09 -4.64
N ALA A 44 4.44 -4.10 -5.47
CA ALA A 44 3.39 -4.95 -6.00
C ALA A 44 2.80 -5.83 -4.89
N ALA A 45 1.49 -5.71 -4.65
CA ALA A 45 0.79 -6.46 -3.60
C ALA A 45 0.88 -7.99 -3.80
N GLU A 46 0.83 -8.48 -5.03
CA GLU A 46 0.94 -9.91 -5.34
C GLU A 46 2.33 -10.52 -5.06
N LEU A 47 3.35 -9.65 -4.91
CA LEU A 47 4.73 -10.03 -4.60
C LEU A 47 5.11 -9.67 -3.15
N ALA A 48 4.14 -9.27 -2.32
CA ALA A 48 4.41 -8.82 -0.97
C ALA A 48 4.99 -9.97 -0.11
N THR A 49 6.14 -9.71 0.51
CA THR A 49 6.80 -10.63 1.43
C THR A 49 6.77 -10.08 2.86
N PRO A 50 6.97 -10.92 3.89
CA PRO A 50 7.16 -10.45 5.26
C PRO A 50 8.31 -9.42 5.35
N GLU A 51 9.38 -9.60 4.58
CA GLU A 51 10.51 -8.68 4.51
C GLU A 51 10.11 -7.32 3.94
N THR A 52 9.33 -7.31 2.85
CA THR A 52 8.78 -6.07 2.25
C THR A 52 7.92 -5.32 3.25
N VAL A 53 6.97 -6.00 3.89
CA VAL A 53 6.08 -5.39 4.89
C VAL A 53 6.85 -4.88 6.10
N ASN A 54 7.83 -5.66 6.59
CA ASN A 54 8.66 -5.25 7.71
C ASN A 54 9.52 -4.03 7.37
N PHE A 55 10.07 -3.97 6.16
CA PHE A 55 10.81 -2.81 5.67
C PHE A 55 9.92 -1.57 5.65
N MET A 56 8.73 -1.65 5.05
CA MET A 56 7.77 -0.55 5.01
C MET A 56 7.36 -0.11 6.42
N ALA A 57 7.05 -1.05 7.32
CA ALA A 57 6.67 -0.73 8.70
C ALA A 57 7.81 -0.09 9.51
N THR A 58 9.06 -0.52 9.27
CA THR A 58 10.24 -0.02 9.99
C THR A 58 10.64 1.38 9.53
N HIS A 59 10.63 1.61 8.22
CA HIS A 59 11.18 2.83 7.62
C HIS A 59 10.11 3.85 7.22
N GLY A 60 8.95 3.39 6.76
CA GLY A 60 7.84 4.27 6.37
C GLY A 60 7.10 4.81 7.59
N LYS A 61 7.03 4.02 8.67
CA LYS A 61 6.40 4.37 9.97
C LYS A 61 4.95 4.85 9.92
N GLY A 62 4.30 4.81 8.76
CA GLY A 62 2.89 5.10 8.55
C GLY A 62 2.01 3.86 8.55
N LEU A 63 0.76 4.05 8.15
CA LEU A 63 -0.20 2.98 7.91
C LEU A 63 0.13 2.29 6.58
N ILE A 64 0.20 0.96 6.59
CA ILE A 64 0.35 0.19 5.35
C ILE A 64 -1.03 0.05 4.70
N CYS A 65 -1.18 0.64 3.52
CA CYS A 65 -2.40 0.61 2.73
C CYS A 65 -2.25 -0.35 1.54
N ALA A 66 -3.37 -0.88 1.05
CA ALA A 66 -3.44 -1.69 -0.17
C ALA A 66 -4.45 -1.07 -1.14
N PRO A 67 -4.00 -0.21 -2.08
CA PRO A 67 -4.89 0.36 -3.08
C PRO A 67 -5.50 -0.74 -3.95
N LEU A 68 -6.83 -0.71 -4.10
CA LEU A 68 -7.59 -1.68 -4.90
C LEU A 68 -8.49 -0.95 -5.89
N THR A 69 -8.80 -1.64 -6.97
CA THR A 69 -9.83 -1.16 -7.90
C THR A 69 -11.21 -1.26 -7.23
N GLU A 70 -12.12 -0.36 -7.59
CA GLU A 70 -13.49 -0.38 -7.07
C GLU A 70 -14.20 -1.71 -7.34
N GLY A 71 -13.96 -2.31 -8.51
CA GLY A 71 -14.48 -3.64 -8.85
C GLY A 71 -14.00 -4.71 -7.87
N ARG A 72 -12.71 -4.68 -7.50
CA ARG A 72 -12.15 -5.62 -6.55
C ARG A 72 -12.70 -5.41 -5.13
N CYS A 73 -12.89 -4.16 -4.72
CA CYS A 73 -13.56 -3.84 -3.45
C CYS A 73 -14.98 -4.43 -3.41
N ARG A 74 -15.77 -4.30 -4.49
CA ARG A 74 -17.10 -4.90 -4.58
C ARG A 74 -17.09 -6.42 -4.52
N GLU A 75 -16.16 -7.07 -5.22
CA GLU A 75 -16.01 -8.54 -5.19
C GLU A 75 -15.69 -9.07 -3.78
N LEU A 76 -14.88 -8.32 -3.03
CA LEU A 76 -14.45 -8.66 -1.68
C LEU A 76 -15.41 -8.15 -0.59
N GLY A 77 -16.45 -7.38 -0.95
CA GLY A 77 -17.40 -6.82 0.00
C GLY A 77 -16.82 -5.70 0.89
N LEU A 78 -15.79 -5.00 0.41
CA LEU A 78 -15.12 -3.92 1.13
C LEU A 78 -15.89 -2.61 0.97
N ASN A 79 -16.69 -2.26 1.97
CA ASN A 79 -17.42 -0.99 2.00
C ASN A 79 -16.52 0.15 2.48
N MET A 80 -16.87 1.39 2.09
CA MET A 80 -16.24 2.59 2.62
C MET A 80 -16.32 2.62 4.15
N MET A 81 -15.24 3.06 4.81
CA MET A 81 -15.13 3.09 6.27
C MET A 81 -16.16 4.04 6.91
N VAL A 82 -16.47 5.14 6.23
CA VAL A 82 -17.42 6.17 6.70
C VAL A 82 -18.39 6.54 5.58
N HIS A 83 -19.61 6.91 5.95
CA HIS A 83 -20.62 7.39 5.00
C HIS A 83 -20.39 8.84 4.55
N ASN A 84 -19.90 9.70 5.44
CA ASN A 84 -19.58 11.09 5.15
C ASN A 84 -18.08 11.31 5.39
N ASN A 85 -17.29 11.29 4.32
CA ASN A 85 -15.85 11.48 4.41
C ASN A 85 -15.53 12.96 4.66
N THR A 86 -14.90 13.26 5.79
CA THR A 86 -14.46 14.62 6.16
C THR A 86 -12.94 14.77 6.11
N ASP A 87 -12.24 13.77 5.57
CA ASP A 87 -10.82 13.87 5.28
C ASP A 87 -10.57 15.00 4.27
N PRO A 88 -9.61 15.92 4.52
CA PRO A 88 -9.36 17.06 3.63
C PRO A 88 -8.99 16.67 2.19
N LEU A 89 -8.40 15.49 2.00
CA LEU A 89 -8.02 14.93 0.69
C LEU A 89 -8.97 13.80 0.25
N GLU A 90 -10.05 13.58 1.00
CA GLU A 90 -11.08 12.57 0.75
C GLU A 90 -10.52 11.15 0.55
N THR A 91 -9.45 10.81 1.27
CA THR A 91 -8.79 9.50 1.13
C THR A 91 -9.80 8.36 1.28
N ALA A 92 -9.86 7.49 0.26
CA ALA A 92 -10.95 6.53 0.07
C ALA A 92 -10.74 5.23 0.88
N PHE A 93 -10.69 5.33 2.20
CA PHE A 93 -10.53 4.16 3.05
C PHE A 93 -11.77 3.27 3.05
N THR A 94 -11.58 1.97 2.79
CA THR A 94 -12.56 0.93 3.12
C THR A 94 -12.43 0.51 4.57
N VAL A 95 -13.36 -0.32 5.06
CA VAL A 95 -13.12 -1.08 6.30
C VAL A 95 -11.78 -1.82 6.22
N SER A 96 -11.04 -1.83 7.33
CA SER A 96 -9.81 -2.60 7.46
C SER A 96 -10.12 -4.10 7.45
N VAL A 97 -9.17 -4.92 7.01
CA VAL A 97 -9.36 -6.36 6.94
C VAL A 97 -8.11 -7.13 7.35
N ASP A 98 -8.33 -8.33 7.87
CA ASP A 98 -7.32 -9.38 8.03
C ASP A 98 -7.71 -10.64 7.24
N PHE A 99 -6.73 -11.31 6.62
CA PHE A 99 -6.97 -12.60 6.00
C PHE A 99 -7.09 -13.70 7.04
N ARG A 100 -8.06 -14.60 6.87
CA ARG A 100 -8.35 -15.68 7.82
C ARG A 100 -7.65 -16.99 7.47
N GLY A 101 -7.06 -17.08 6.28
CA GLY A 101 -6.40 -18.28 5.77
C GLY A 101 -4.90 -18.33 6.08
N ASP A 102 -4.25 -19.40 5.59
CA ASP A 102 -2.79 -19.58 5.55
C ASP A 102 -2.05 -19.34 6.88
N GLY A 103 -2.71 -19.64 8.01
CA GLY A 103 -2.12 -19.53 9.34
C GLY A 103 -1.85 -18.10 9.78
N VAL A 104 -2.59 -17.12 9.28
CA VAL A 104 -2.69 -15.79 9.91
C VAL A 104 -3.24 -15.95 11.33
N THR A 105 -2.71 -15.16 12.26
CA THR A 105 -3.02 -15.29 13.69
C THR A 105 -3.66 -14.03 14.24
N THR A 106 -2.87 -12.99 14.48
CA THR A 106 -3.31 -11.73 15.09
C THR A 106 -3.48 -10.62 14.06
N GLY A 107 -3.11 -10.86 12.80
CA GLY A 107 -3.26 -9.91 11.70
C GLY A 107 -2.13 -8.88 11.61
N ILE A 108 -1.49 -8.53 12.73
CA ILE A 108 -0.56 -7.38 12.79
C ILE A 108 0.88 -7.70 12.38
N SER A 109 1.28 -8.97 12.46
CA SER A 109 2.67 -9.38 12.16
C SER A 109 3.05 -9.03 10.72
N ALA A 110 4.34 -8.84 10.42
CA ALA A 110 4.76 -8.61 9.03
C ALA A 110 4.37 -9.78 8.11
N SER A 111 4.42 -11.01 8.63
CA SER A 111 3.97 -12.20 7.90
C SER A 111 2.45 -12.26 7.74
N ASP A 112 1.68 -11.79 8.71
CA ASP A 112 0.22 -11.83 8.67
C ASP A 112 -0.26 -10.79 7.64
N ARG A 113 0.25 -9.56 7.74
CA ARG A 113 -0.06 -8.48 6.81
C ARG A 113 0.39 -8.79 5.38
N SER A 114 1.54 -9.43 5.15
CA SER A 114 1.94 -9.81 3.79
C SER A 114 0.97 -10.83 3.17
N LYS A 115 0.49 -11.80 3.96
CA LYS A 115 -0.54 -12.75 3.52
C LYS A 115 -1.87 -12.05 3.23
N THR A 116 -2.29 -11.13 4.09
CA THR A 116 -3.50 -10.32 3.84
C THR A 116 -3.39 -9.53 2.54
N VAL A 117 -2.28 -8.82 2.32
CA VAL A 117 -2.04 -8.05 1.09
C VAL A 117 -2.05 -8.96 -0.16
N CYS A 118 -1.39 -10.11 -0.12
CA CYS A 118 -1.44 -11.07 -1.22
C CYS A 118 -2.86 -11.60 -1.47
N ALA A 119 -3.61 -11.93 -0.41
CA ALA A 119 -4.97 -12.43 -0.50
C ALA A 119 -5.91 -11.41 -1.18
N LEU A 120 -5.73 -10.11 -0.97
CA LEU A 120 -6.51 -9.07 -1.64
C LEU A 120 -6.39 -9.13 -3.17
N THR A 121 -5.24 -9.55 -3.70
CA THR A 121 -5.00 -9.68 -5.15
C THR A 121 -5.38 -11.04 -5.73
N ASN A 122 -5.54 -12.07 -4.90
CA ASN A 122 -5.83 -13.41 -5.36
C ASN A 122 -7.29 -13.52 -5.88
N PRO A 123 -7.53 -13.89 -7.15
CA PRO A 123 -8.88 -13.95 -7.73
C PRO A 123 -9.81 -14.97 -7.05
N ASN A 124 -9.25 -15.92 -6.30
CA ASN A 124 -10.04 -16.92 -5.59
C ASN A 124 -10.52 -16.46 -4.22
N THR A 125 -9.91 -15.42 -3.62
CA THR A 125 -10.32 -14.87 -2.33
C THR A 125 -11.76 -14.39 -2.37
N LYS A 126 -12.54 -14.78 -1.37
CA LYS A 126 -13.94 -14.41 -1.19
C LYS A 126 -14.10 -13.51 0.02
N PRO A 127 -15.21 -12.75 0.11
CA PRO A 127 -15.48 -11.88 1.25
C PRO A 127 -15.34 -12.56 2.62
N HIS A 128 -15.75 -13.82 2.75
CA HIS A 128 -15.70 -14.55 4.02
C HIS A 128 -14.30 -14.98 4.45
N ASP A 129 -13.31 -14.90 3.55
CA ASP A 129 -11.91 -15.16 3.85
C ASP A 129 -11.24 -13.95 4.53
N LEU A 130 -11.93 -12.81 4.57
CA LEU A 130 -11.49 -11.58 5.22
C LEU A 130 -12.33 -11.35 6.49
N ALA A 131 -11.68 -10.87 7.56
CA ALA A 131 -12.28 -10.48 8.83
C ALA A 131 -12.14 -8.98 9.06
#